data_AF-A0A1H5B069-F1
#
_entry.id   AF-A0A1H5B069-F1
#
_cell.length_a   1.000
_cell.length_b   1.000
_cell.length_c   1.000
_cell.angle_alpha   90.00
_cell.angle_beta   90.00
_cell.angle_gamma   90.00
#
_symmetry.space_group_name_H-M   'P 1'
#
loop_
_entity.id
_entity.type
_entity.pdbx_description
1 polymer ?
#
loop_
_entity_poly.entity_id
_entity_poly.type
_entity_poly.pdbx_seq_one_letter_code
_entity_poly.pdbx_strand_id
1 'polypeptide(L)' 'MPGHHSAAQAGRSAADARAGRLVVTHVGPGTTPAEAVALAAAEYSGDIAHADPGLWFEAGAGAGVDVGARAGGGTGA' A
#
# COMPACT_ATOMS: atom_id res chain seq x y z
N MET A 1 -2.07 14.19 -12.82
CA MET A 1 -2.32 13.84 -14.24
C MET A 1 -3.75 13.33 -14.35
N PRO A 2 -4.48 13.64 -15.43
CA PRO A 2 -5.81 13.08 -15.66
C PRO A 2 -5.77 11.54 -15.58
N GLY A 3 -6.76 10.91 -14.93
CA GLY A 3 -6.83 9.45 -14.79
C GLY A 3 -6.01 8.83 -13.66
N HIS A 4 -5.25 9.62 -12.88
CA HIS A 4 -4.54 9.14 -11.70
C HIS A 4 -5.16 9.68 -10.42
N HIS A 5 -5.32 8.81 -9.42
CA HIS A 5 -5.63 9.25 -8.06
C HIS A 5 -4.42 9.91 -7.41
N SER A 6 -4.65 11.02 -6.71
CA SER A 6 -3.73 11.46 -5.64
C SER A 6 -3.78 10.47 -4.46
N ALA A 7 -2.74 10.46 -3.64
CA ALA A 7 -2.69 9.58 -2.47
C ALA A 7 -3.86 9.82 -1.49
N ALA A 8 -4.25 11.07 -1.27
CA ALA A 8 -5.42 11.41 -0.47
C ALA A 8 -6.73 10.88 -1.09
N GLN A 9 -6.88 10.93 -2.42
CA GLN A 9 -8.05 10.33 -3.09
C GLN A 9 -8.07 8.80 -2.92
N ALA A 10 -6.92 8.14 -2.98
CA ALA A 10 -6.83 6.69 -2.70
C ALA A 10 -7.23 6.37 -1.26
N GLY A 11 -6.78 7.18 -0.28
CA GLY A 11 -7.20 7.09 1.12
C GLY A 11 -8.72 7.20 1.26
N ARG A 12 -9.34 8.25 0.72
CA ARG A 12 -10.81 8.40 0.74
C ARG A 12 -11.53 7.20 0.13
N SER A 13 -11.10 6.72 -1.05
CA SER A 13 -11.70 5.55 -1.67
C SER A 13 -11.62 4.29 -0.79
N ALA A 14 -10.52 4.09 -0.08
CA ALA A 14 -10.38 2.97 0.85
C ALA A 14 -11.29 3.11 2.08
N ALA A 15 -11.45 4.33 2.60
CA ALA A 15 -12.36 4.63 3.68
C ALA A 15 -13.83 4.41 3.28
N ASP A 16 -14.24 4.92 2.12
CA ASP A 16 -15.59 4.75 1.57
C ASP A 16 -15.92 3.28 1.33
N ALA A 17 -14.95 2.50 0.84
CA ALA A 17 -15.07 1.07 0.63
C ALA A 17 -15.00 0.23 1.92
N ARG A 18 -14.66 0.86 3.06
CA ARG A 18 -14.38 0.19 4.34
C ARG A 18 -13.36 -0.95 4.16
N ALA A 19 -12.29 -0.66 3.42
CA ALA A 19 -11.21 -1.61 3.22
C ALA A 19 -10.60 -2.03 4.58
N GLY A 20 -10.07 -3.26 4.65
CA GLY A 20 -9.28 -3.71 5.80
C GLY A 20 -7.82 -3.23 5.75
N ARG A 21 -7.30 -2.99 4.54
CA ARG A 21 -5.96 -2.49 4.26
C ARG A 21 -5.94 -1.70 2.95
N LEU A 22 -5.14 -0.63 2.89
CA LEU A 22 -4.80 0.11 1.68
C LEU A 22 -3.32 -0.08 1.35
N VAL A 23 -3.02 -0.56 0.14
CA VAL A 23 -1.65 -0.65 -0.38
C VAL A 23 -1.47 0.42 -1.46
N VAL A 24 -0.61 1.41 -1.18
CA VAL A 24 -0.31 2.52 -2.08
C VAL A 24 0.79 2.10 -3.05
N THR A 25 0.55 2.28 -4.36
CA THR A 25 1.50 1.98 -5.43
C THR A 25 1.48 3.10 -6.49
N HIS A 26 2.35 3.00 -7.49
CA HIS A 26 2.47 3.98 -8.59
C HIS A 26 2.66 5.42 -8.09
N VAL A 27 3.55 5.60 -7.11
CA VAL A 27 3.92 6.92 -6.61
C VAL A 27 4.72 7.68 -7.67
N GLY A 28 4.32 8.92 -7.95
CA GLY A 28 5.00 9.76 -8.94
C GLY A 28 6.40 10.19 -8.49
N PRO A 29 7.31 10.52 -9.43
CA PRO A 29 8.72 10.79 -9.12
C PRO A 29 8.97 12.04 -8.24
N GLY A 30 7.97 12.90 -8.05
CA GLY A 30 8.03 14.08 -7.18
C GLY A 30 7.46 13.86 -5.77
N THR A 31 7.15 12.62 -5.40
CA THR A 31 6.59 12.27 -4.08
C THR A 31 7.29 11.03 -3.59
N THR A 32 7.75 11.04 -2.35
CA THR A 32 8.32 9.84 -1.75
C THR A 32 7.21 8.86 -1.35
N PRO A 33 7.50 7.56 -1.30
CA PRO A 33 6.57 6.56 -0.76
C PRO A 33 5.99 6.94 0.60
N ALA A 34 6.84 7.46 1.50
CA ALA A 34 6.44 7.88 2.84
C ALA A 34 5.45 9.05 2.82
N GLU A 35 5.68 10.06 1.97
CA GLU A 35 4.74 11.18 1.80
C GLU A 35 3.41 10.70 1.22
N ALA A 36 3.42 9.79 0.25
CA ALA A 36 2.20 9.22 -0.31
C ALA A 36 1.38 8.48 0.75
N VAL A 37 2.05 7.67 1.60
CA VAL A 37 1.40 7.00 2.73
C VAL A 37 0.82 8.02 3.72
N ALA A 38 1.58 9.05 4.08
CA ALA A 38 1.10 10.08 5.01
C ALA A 38 -0.13 10.83 4.47
N LEU A 39 -0.16 11.15 3.18
CA LEU A 39 -1.30 11.80 2.52
C LEU A 39 -2.54 10.90 2.46
N ALA A 40 -2.36 9.59 2.25
CA ALA A 40 -3.46 8.62 2.30
C ALA A 40 -3.98 8.41 3.73
N ALA A 41 -3.08 8.39 4.72
CA ALA A 41 -3.39 8.21 6.13
C ALA A 41 -4.20 9.37 6.73
N ALA A 42 -4.12 10.57 6.14
CA ALA A 42 -4.99 11.68 6.53
C ALA A 42 -6.48 11.40 6.27
N GLU A 43 -6.79 10.48 5.36
CA GLU A 43 -8.17 10.20 4.89
C GLU A 43 -8.66 8.80 5.24
N TYR A 44 -7.76 7.88 5.59
CA TYR A 44 -8.06 6.50 5.95
C TYR A 44 -7.29 6.08 7.19
N SER A 45 -8.02 5.65 8.23
CA SER A 45 -7.45 5.31 9.53
C SER A 45 -7.15 3.80 9.70
N GLY A 46 -7.38 2.99 8.66
CA GLY A 46 -7.05 1.58 8.69
C GLY A 46 -5.59 1.32 8.35
N ASP A 47 -5.26 0.05 8.11
CA ASP A 47 -3.87 -0.35 7.85
C ASP A 47 -3.40 0.11 6.47
N ILE A 48 -2.24 0.77 6.39
CA ILE A 48 -1.69 1.35 5.16
C ILE A 48 -0.24 0.90 4.97
N ALA A 49 0.07 0.43 3.77
CA ALA A 49 1.43 0.12 3.36
C ALA A 49 1.75 0.74 1.99
N HIS A 50 3.03 0.95 1.70
CA HIS A 50 3.52 1.18 0.35
C HIS A 50 3.90 -0.16 -0.31
N ALA A 51 3.64 -0.31 -1.60
CA ALA A 51 4.05 -1.48 -2.37
C ALA A 51 5.55 -1.44 -2.68
N ASP A 52 6.36 -1.99 -1.78
CA ASP A 52 7.78 -2.22 -2.06
C ASP A 52 7.96 -3.47 -2.95
N PRO A 53 8.96 -3.49 -3.86
CA PRO A 53 9.22 -4.67 -4.68
C PRO A 53 9.45 -5.94 -3.85
N GLY A 54 8.71 -7.01 -4.17
CA GLY A 54 8.78 -8.28 -3.43
C GLY A 54 7.94 -8.32 -2.14
N LEU A 55 7.23 -7.24 -1.81
CA LEU A 55 6.22 -7.25 -0.77
C LEU A 55 5.02 -8.09 -1.21
N TRP A 56 4.52 -8.91 -0.31
CA TRP A 56 3.39 -9.80 -0.53
C TRP A 56 2.51 -9.81 0.72
N PHE A 57 1.22 -10.08 0.50
CA PHE A 57 0.21 -10.11 1.55
C PHE A 57 -0.63 -11.36 1.38
N GLU A 58 -0.99 -12.00 2.49
CA GLU A 58 -2.06 -13.00 2.48
C GLU A 58 -3.42 -12.31 2.50
N ALA A 59 -4.33 -12.72 1.63
CA ALA A 59 -5.70 -12.25 1.65
C ALA A 59 -6.50 -13.06 2.68
N GLY A 60 -6.85 -12.46 3.81
CA GLY A 60 -7.56 -13.14 4.91
C GLY A 60 -8.15 -12.17 5.93
N ALA A 61 -9.11 -12.67 6.72
CA ALA A 61 -9.96 -11.84 7.58
C ALA A 61 -9.19 -11.25 8.78
N GLY A 62 -8.90 -9.94 8.70
CA GLY A 62 -8.78 -9.05 9.86
C GLY A 62 -7.42 -9.01 10.55
N ALA A 63 -6.83 -7.81 10.52
CA ALA A 63 -5.77 -7.30 11.41
C ALA A 63 -4.50 -8.16 11.55
N GLY A 64 -3.49 -7.77 10.76
CA GLY A 64 -2.13 -7.65 11.23
C GLY A 64 -1.43 -8.94 11.63
N VAL A 65 -0.77 -9.58 10.67
CA VAL A 65 0.60 -10.07 10.80
C VAL A 65 1.15 -10.43 9.42
N ASP A 66 2.08 -9.65 8.92
CA ASP A 66 2.93 -10.03 7.79
C ASP A 66 4.34 -9.49 8.02
N VAL A 67 5.21 -10.37 8.54
CA VAL A 67 6.65 -10.15 8.67
C VAL A 67 7.35 -10.89 7.54
N GLY A 68 7.93 -10.13 6.60
CA GLY A 68 9.08 -10.57 5.81
C GLY A 68 8.95 -10.49 4.29
N ALA A 69 9.94 -9.84 3.67
CA ALA A 69 10.31 -10.10 2.27
C ALA A 69 10.84 -11.55 2.16
N ARG A 70 10.31 -12.35 1.22
CA ARG A 70 10.94 -13.63 0.90
C ARG A 70 12.26 -13.35 0.17
N ALA A 71 13.39 -13.61 0.82
CA ALA A 71 14.68 -13.65 0.15
C ALA A 71 14.60 -14.67 -1.01
N GLY A 72 14.89 -14.23 -2.23
CA GLY A 72 14.75 -15.03 -3.44
C GLY A 72 15.50 -16.36 -3.32
N GLY A 73 14.76 -17.46 -3.27
CA GLY A 73 15.29 -18.82 -3.37
C GLY A 73 15.69 -19.11 -4.82
N GLY A 74 16.89 -18.68 -5.20
CA GLY A 74 17.53 -19.15 -6.42
C GLY A 74 18.07 -20.55 -6.21
N THR A 75 17.33 -21.59 -6.63
CA THR A 75 17.93 -22.88 -6.97
C THR A 75 18.44 -22.80 -8.40
N GLY A 76 19.68 -22.33 -8.56
CA GLY A 76 20.45 -22.57 -9.77
C GLY A 76 21.01 -23.98 -9.72
N ALA A 77 20.60 -24.82 -10.68
CA ALA A 77 21.24 -26.08 -11.02
C ALA A 77 22.27 -25.85 -12.14
#